data_AF-A0A5B9PDY4-F1
#
_entry.id   AF-A0A5B9PDY4-F1
#
_cell.length_a   1.000
_cell.length_b   1.000
_cell.length_c   1.000
_cell.angle_alpha   90.00
_cell.angle_beta   90.00
_cell.angle_gamma   90.00
#
_symmetry.space_group_name_H-M   'P 1'
#
loop_
_entity.id
_entity.type
_entity.pdbx_description
1 polymer ?
#
loop_
_entity_poly.entity_id
_entity_poly.type
_entity_poly.pdbx_seq_one_letter_code
_entity_poly.pdbx_strand_id
1 'polypeptide(L)'
;MAARYAYECPECHSTIELSTTQAGQQLTCAGCSAVITAPKLGVIKGLPAVGGQSATPARQGRAPKSGSPLKSWLFTGGLLLAVLGGIAGSAAQYRANEFRVDIDFDAAVAKEMDLIDSHSPAEIYGIAVESTKDSFALEYSEVPYRTSNIKSGIIQWVAWTCFGVAGVGLLMLLGSFFVKNQ
;
A
#
# COMPACT_ATOMS: atom_id res chain seq x y z
N MET A 1 -0.61 -25.32 29.92
CA MET A 1 0.48 -25.59 30.89
C MET A 1 1.59 -24.59 30.61
N ALA A 2 2.06 -23.83 31.60
CA ALA A 2 3.13 -22.86 31.41
C ALA A 2 4.47 -23.60 31.20
N ALA A 3 5.26 -23.15 30.21
CA ALA A 3 6.60 -23.70 29.97
C ALA A 3 7.52 -23.42 31.17
N ARG A 4 8.33 -24.40 31.56
CA ARG A 4 9.33 -24.32 32.64
C ARG A 4 10.74 -24.38 32.05
N TYR A 5 11.65 -23.60 32.62
CA TYR A 5 13.03 -23.45 32.15
C TYR A 5 14.00 -23.77 33.30
N ALA A 6 15.11 -24.43 32.99
CA ALA A 6 16.17 -24.68 33.97
C ALA A 6 17.09 -23.47 34.05
N TYR A 7 17.31 -22.98 35.27
CA TYR A 7 18.27 -21.92 35.56
C TYR A 7 19.19 -22.34 36.70
N GLU A 8 20.49 -22.13 36.56
CA GLU A 8 21.47 -22.47 37.58
C GLU A 8 21.70 -21.30 38.54
N CYS A 9 21.67 -21.59 39.84
CA CYS A 9 21.97 -20.59 40.87
C CYS A 9 23.47 -20.18 40.80
N PRO A 10 23.81 -18.88 40.79
CA PRO A 10 25.20 -18.44 40.72
C PRO A 10 26.02 -18.74 41.99
N GLU A 11 25.37 -18.92 43.14
CA GLU A 11 26.05 -19.13 44.44
C GLU A 11 26.32 -20.61 44.73
N CYS A 12 25.37 -21.50 44.40
CA CYS A 12 25.43 -22.91 44.79
C CYS A 12 25.28 -23.89 43.62
N HIS A 13 25.15 -23.40 42.39
CA HIS A 13 24.99 -24.19 41.16
C HIS A 13 23.79 -25.16 41.16
N SER A 14 22.85 -25.03 42.09
CA SER A 14 21.62 -25.83 42.08
C SER A 14 20.72 -25.42 40.91
N THR A 15 20.16 -26.38 40.18
CA THR A 15 19.15 -26.13 39.14
C THR A 15 17.81 -25.72 39.75
N ILE A 16 17.27 -24.60 39.30
CA ILE A 16 15.97 -24.04 39.71
C ILE A 16 15.06 -24.02 38.48
N GLU A 17 13.82 -24.50 38.64
CA GLU A 17 12.79 -24.39 37.61
C GLU A 17 12.14 -22.99 37.66
N LEU A 18 12.24 -22.25 36.57
CA LEU A 18 11.63 -20.93 36.42
C LEU A 18 10.47 -20.97 35.42
N SER A 19 9.38 -20.27 35.73
CA SER A 19 8.32 -19.98 34.75
C SER A 19 8.54 -18.61 34.09
N THR A 20 7.93 -18.38 32.93
CA THR A 20 7.96 -17.07 32.27
C THR A 20 7.34 -15.94 33.09
N THR A 21 6.44 -16.26 34.04
CA THR A 21 5.79 -15.27 34.90
C THR A 21 6.69 -14.78 36.03
N GLN A 22 7.78 -15.48 36.32
CA GLN A 22 8.76 -15.13 37.36
C GLN A 22 9.93 -14.30 36.81
N ALA A 23 9.92 -13.93 35.53
CA ALA A 23 10.98 -13.15 34.90
C ALA A 23 11.19 -11.80 35.60
N GLY A 24 12.41 -11.52 36.04
CA GLY A 24 12.76 -10.27 36.74
C GLY A 24 12.31 -10.19 38.21
N GLN A 25 11.71 -11.24 38.77
CA GLN A 25 11.34 -11.28 40.19
C GLN A 25 12.52 -11.74 41.06
N GLN A 26 12.52 -11.34 42.33
CA GLN A 26 13.43 -11.90 43.33
C GLN A 26 12.88 -13.25 43.80
N LEU A 27 13.73 -14.27 43.78
CA LEU A 27 13.40 -15.64 44.17
C LEU A 27 14.41 -16.13 45.19
N THR A 28 13.97 -16.99 46.10
CA THR A 28 14.85 -17.61 47.09
C THR A 28 15.30 -18.98 46.57
N CYS A 29 16.62 -19.19 46.51
CA CYS A 29 17.18 -20.47 46.09
C CYS A 29 16.88 -21.56 47.13
N ALA A 30 16.33 -22.71 46.71
CA ALA A 30 16.04 -23.82 47.61
C ALA A 30 17.30 -24.55 48.14
N GLY A 31 18.45 -24.41 47.46
CA GLY A 31 19.71 -25.03 47.86
C GLY A 31 20.47 -24.24 48.92
N CYS A 32 20.67 -22.93 48.70
CA CYS A 32 21.50 -22.09 49.59
C CYS A 32 20.74 -20.99 50.33
N SER A 33 19.42 -20.87 50.16
CA SER A 33 18.57 -19.81 50.73
C SER A 33 18.92 -18.36 50.33
N ALA A 34 19.86 -18.16 49.40
CA ALA A 34 20.20 -16.84 48.89
C ALA A 34 19.05 -16.25 48.05
N VAL A 35 18.88 -14.92 48.12
CA VAL A 35 17.94 -14.18 47.28
C VAL A 35 18.61 -13.87 45.94
N ILE A 36 18.09 -14.47 44.87
CA ILE A 36 18.58 -14.30 43.50
C ILE A 36 17.55 -13.55 42.66
N THR A 37 18.00 -12.77 41.69
CA THR A 37 17.10 -12.09 40.74
C THR A 37 16.94 -12.94 39.49
N ALA A 38 15.71 -13.32 39.15
CA ALA A 38 15.43 -14.08 37.94
C ALA A 38 15.83 -13.27 36.69
N PRO A 39 16.49 -13.89 35.70
CA PRO A 39 16.89 -13.20 34.49
C PRO A 39 15.70 -12.65 33.70
N LYS A 40 15.94 -11.64 32.87
CA LYS A 40 14.90 -11.04 32.01
C LYS A 40 14.33 -12.08 31.04
N LEU A 41 13.08 -11.90 30.63
CA LEU A 41 12.34 -12.83 29.76
C LEU A 41 13.10 -13.23 28.48
N GLY A 42 13.89 -12.31 27.91
CA GLY A 42 14.70 -12.58 26.72
C GLY A 42 15.78 -13.64 26.93
N VAL A 43 16.37 -13.69 28.13
CA VAL A 43 17.41 -14.68 28.49
C VAL A 43 16.75 -16.01 28.85
N ILE A 44 15.60 -15.99 29.52
CA ILE A 44 14.85 -17.21 29.88
C ILE A 44 14.46 -18.03 28.64
N LYS A 45 14.05 -17.37 27.55
CA LYS A 45 13.71 -18.06 26.29
C LYS A 45 14.89 -18.78 25.63
N GLY A 46 16.13 -18.45 26.00
CA GLY A 46 17.33 -19.12 25.52
C GLY A 46 17.78 -20.32 26.38
N LEU A 47 17.16 -20.52 27.54
CA LEU A 47 17.51 -21.61 28.45
C LEU A 47 16.86 -22.93 28.01
N PRO A 48 17.48 -24.09 28.31
CA PRO A 48 16.89 -25.39 28.03
C PRO A 48 15.57 -25.56 28.80
N ALA A 49 14.50 -25.90 28.08
CA ALA A 49 13.19 -26.14 28.67
C ALA A 49 13.20 -27.49 29.41
N VAL A 50 12.81 -27.48 30.69
CA VAL A 50 12.73 -28.70 31.50
C VAL A 50 11.41 -29.39 31.18
N GLY A 51 11.48 -30.57 30.56
CA GLY A 51 10.32 -31.35 30.14
C GLY A 51 9.91 -31.19 28.67
N GLY A 52 10.61 -30.36 27.90
CA GLY A 52 10.52 -30.36 26.44
C GLY A 52 11.66 -31.19 25.87
N GLN A 53 11.34 -32.33 25.26
CA GLN A 53 12.25 -32.98 24.31
C GLN A 53 12.93 -31.90 23.47
N SER A 54 14.25 -31.98 23.34
CA SER A 54 15.10 -31.11 22.54
C SER A 54 14.63 -31.05 21.08
N ALA A 55 13.55 -30.34 20.82
CA ALA A 55 13.21 -29.85 19.52
C ALA A 55 13.97 -28.54 19.40
N THR A 56 15.18 -28.64 18.87
CA THR A 56 15.77 -27.58 18.04
C THR A 56 14.62 -26.81 17.39
N PRO A 57 14.51 -25.47 17.52
CA PRO A 57 13.65 -24.72 16.62
C PRO A 57 14.34 -24.80 15.26
N ALA A 58 14.25 -25.97 14.61
CA ALA A 58 14.30 -26.09 13.19
C ALA A 58 13.28 -25.05 12.75
N ARG A 59 13.80 -23.95 12.24
CA ARG A 59 13.09 -22.90 11.52
C ARG A 59 11.98 -23.64 10.80
N GLN A 60 10.76 -23.62 11.36
CA GLN A 60 9.61 -24.25 10.74
C GLN A 60 9.34 -23.33 9.57
N GLY A 61 10.11 -23.51 8.49
CA GLY A 61 9.73 -23.12 7.17
C GLY A 61 8.36 -23.75 7.05
N ARG A 62 7.33 -22.88 7.12
CA ARG A 62 5.94 -23.28 6.91
C ARG A 62 5.99 -24.28 5.78
N ALA A 63 5.65 -25.54 6.06
CA ALA A 63 5.49 -26.54 5.03
C ALA A 63 4.66 -25.84 3.94
N PRO A 64 5.16 -25.74 2.69
CA PRO A 64 4.44 -25.03 1.66
C PRO A 64 3.06 -25.65 1.62
N LYS A 65 2.04 -24.88 1.99
CA LYS A 65 0.65 -25.29 1.86
C LYS A 65 0.55 -25.81 0.43
N SER A 66 0.25 -27.09 0.27
CA SER A 66 0.17 -27.80 -1.01
C SER A 66 -1.04 -27.32 -1.81
N GLY A 67 -1.15 -26.01 -2.01
CA GLY A 67 -2.08 -25.42 -2.95
C GLY A 67 -1.56 -25.67 -4.35
N SER A 68 -2.47 -25.96 -5.27
CA SER A 68 -2.17 -26.09 -6.69
C SER A 68 -1.27 -24.94 -7.16
N PRO A 69 -0.10 -25.23 -7.78
CA PRO A 69 0.84 -24.19 -8.22
C PRO A 69 0.18 -23.23 -9.23
N LEU A 70 -0.79 -23.73 -10.00
CA LEU A 70 -1.59 -22.93 -10.92
C LEU A 70 -2.41 -21.86 -10.18
N LYS A 71 -3.02 -22.19 -9.05
CA LYS A 71 -3.81 -21.25 -8.25
C LYS A 71 -2.93 -20.14 -7.66
N SER A 72 -1.77 -20.51 -7.13
CA SER A 72 -0.79 -19.54 -6.62
C SER A 72 -0.31 -18.60 -7.71
N TRP A 73 -0.04 -19.13 -8.91
CA TRP A 73 0.41 -18.34 -10.05
C TRP A 73 -0.69 -17.42 -10.59
N LEU A 74 -1.93 -17.90 -10.75
CA LEU A 74 -3.06 -17.07 -11.18
C LEU A 74 -3.35 -15.94 -10.19
N PHE A 75 -3.32 -16.23 -8.89
CA PHE A 75 -3.56 -15.22 -7.87
C PHE A 75 -2.43 -14.18 -7.84
N THR A 76 -1.17 -14.63 -7.76
CA THR A 76 -0.02 -13.72 -7.61
C THR A 76 0.25 -12.94 -8.90
N GLY A 77 0.19 -13.62 -10.04
CA GLY A 77 0.33 -13.02 -11.36
C GLY A 77 -0.81 -12.05 -11.68
N GLY A 78 -2.06 -12.44 -11.38
CA GLY A 78 -3.23 -11.57 -11.55
C GLY A 78 -3.16 -10.33 -10.68
N LEU A 79 -2.78 -10.47 -9.40
CA LEU A 79 -2.59 -9.34 -8.48
C LEU A 79 -1.49 -8.39 -8.98
N LEU A 80 -0.35 -8.94 -9.40
CA LEU A 80 0.77 -8.13 -9.90
C LEU A 80 0.37 -7.34 -11.16
N LEU A 81 -0.29 -7.99 -12.12
CA LEU A 81 -0.81 -7.34 -13.33
C LEU A 81 -1.85 -6.25 -13.01
N ALA A 82 -2.78 -6.53 -12.09
CA ALA A 82 -3.80 -5.58 -11.67
C ALA A 82 -3.18 -4.32 -11.04
N VAL A 83 -2.22 -4.50 -10.12
CA VAL A 83 -1.57 -3.39 -9.42
C VAL A 83 -0.69 -2.59 -10.37
N LEU A 84 0.20 -3.25 -11.13
CA LEU A 84 1.11 -2.55 -12.03
C LEU A 84 0.35 -1.85 -13.16
N GLY A 85 -0.62 -2.53 -13.77
CA GLY A 85 -1.46 -1.95 -14.81
C GLY A 85 -2.31 -0.79 -14.29
N GLY A 86 -2.87 -0.91 -13.08
CA GLY A 86 -3.66 0.15 -12.45
C GLY A 86 -2.84 1.40 -12.13
N ILE A 87 -1.63 1.23 -11.56
CA ILE A 87 -0.71 2.35 -11.27
C ILE A 87 -0.24 3.01 -12.56
N ALA A 88 0.22 2.22 -13.54
CA ALA A 88 0.69 2.75 -14.82
C ALA A 88 -0.42 3.47 -15.59
N GLY A 89 -1.62 2.89 -15.63
CA GLY A 89 -2.79 3.50 -16.28
C GLY A 89 -3.20 4.80 -15.60
N SER A 90 -3.23 4.84 -14.26
CA SER A 90 -3.57 6.06 -13.50
C SER A 90 -2.54 7.17 -13.73
N ALA A 91 -1.24 6.84 -13.71
CA ALA A 91 -0.18 7.80 -13.98
C ALA A 91 -0.23 8.34 -15.42
N ALA A 92 -0.47 7.47 -16.40
CA ALA A 92 -0.65 7.88 -17.79
C ALA A 92 -1.89 8.77 -17.97
N GLN A 93 -3.00 8.44 -17.33
CA GLN A 93 -4.23 9.24 -17.37
C GLN A 93 -4.03 10.62 -16.73
N TYR A 94 -3.34 10.67 -15.59
CA TYR A 94 -2.99 11.92 -14.92
C TYR A 94 -2.14 12.81 -15.84
N ARG A 95 -1.10 12.26 -16.48
CA ARG A 95 -0.29 12.98 -17.46
C ARG A 95 -1.08 13.41 -18.70
N ALA A 96 -1.97 12.56 -19.22
CA ALA A 96 -2.84 12.93 -20.33
C ALA A 96 -3.70 14.16 -19.99
N ASN A 97 -4.17 14.24 -18.74
CA ASN A 97 -4.93 15.39 -18.26
C ASN A 97 -4.08 16.66 -18.12
N GLU A 98 -2.81 16.55 -17.72
CA GLU A 98 -1.89 17.70 -17.72
C GLU A 98 -1.65 18.23 -19.14
N PHE A 99 -1.42 17.34 -20.13
CA PHE A 99 -1.18 17.74 -21.52
C PHE A 99 -2.44 18.16 -22.30
N ARG A 100 -3.63 18.02 -21.71
CA ARG A 100 -4.88 18.48 -22.33
C ARG A 100 -5.03 20.00 -22.32
N VAL A 101 -4.19 20.71 -21.56
CA VAL A 101 -4.30 22.15 -21.37
C VAL A 101 -3.02 22.81 -21.86
N ASP A 102 -2.82 22.81 -23.18
CA ASP A 102 -1.98 23.83 -23.80
C ASP A 102 -2.90 25.03 -24.05
N ILE A 103 -2.75 26.08 -23.24
CA ILE A 103 -3.46 27.34 -23.46
C ILE A 103 -2.65 28.08 -24.51
N ASP A 104 -3.21 28.20 -25.70
CA ASP A 104 -2.69 29.12 -26.71
C ASP A 104 -3.00 30.55 -26.23
N PHE A 105 -2.06 31.12 -25.46
CA PHE A 105 -2.20 32.46 -24.89
C PHE A 105 -2.34 33.51 -25.98
N ASP A 106 -1.67 33.34 -27.12
CA ASP A 106 -1.75 34.30 -28.23
C ASP A 106 -3.15 34.30 -28.85
N ALA A 107 -3.73 33.11 -29.08
CA ALA A 107 -5.11 33.00 -29.56
C ALA A 107 -6.13 33.50 -28.52
N ALA A 108 -5.90 33.24 -27.23
CA ALA A 108 -6.77 33.71 -26.16
C ALA A 108 -6.74 35.25 -26.05
N VAL A 109 -5.55 35.85 -26.08
CA VAL A 109 -5.36 37.30 -26.06
C VAL A 109 -5.95 37.93 -27.33
N ALA A 110 -5.73 37.36 -28.50
CA ALA A 110 -6.29 37.88 -29.76
C ALA A 110 -7.82 37.95 -29.72
N LYS A 111 -8.50 36.94 -29.15
CA LYS A 111 -9.96 36.96 -29.00
C LYS A 111 -10.42 37.98 -27.97
N GLU A 112 -9.72 38.13 -26.86
CA GLU A 112 -10.04 39.18 -25.87
C GLU A 112 -9.87 40.58 -26.48
N MET A 113 -8.81 40.80 -27.27
CA MET A 113 -8.62 42.06 -27.99
C MET A 113 -9.73 42.30 -29.02
N ASP A 114 -10.14 41.28 -29.78
CA ASP A 114 -11.28 41.37 -30.72
C ASP A 114 -12.59 41.71 -30.00
N LEU A 115 -12.79 41.17 -28.79
CA LEU A 115 -13.96 41.46 -27.97
C LEU A 115 -13.94 42.91 -27.45
N ILE A 116 -12.76 43.41 -27.06
CA ILE A 116 -12.57 44.81 -26.65
C ILE A 116 -12.81 45.77 -27.82
N ASP A 117 -12.30 45.46 -29.01
CA ASP A 117 -12.43 46.32 -30.19
C ASP A 117 -13.86 46.31 -30.78
N SER A 118 -14.62 45.23 -30.57
CA SER A 118 -15.97 45.05 -31.12
C SER A 118 -17.11 45.54 -30.20
N HIS A 119 -16.84 45.83 -28.92
CA HIS A 119 -17.87 46.20 -27.94
C HIS A 119 -17.58 47.55 -27.28
N SER A 120 -18.65 48.26 -26.90
CA SER A 120 -18.50 49.49 -26.11
C SER A 120 -18.08 49.15 -24.67
N PRO A 121 -17.43 50.09 -23.93
CA PRO A 121 -17.02 49.85 -22.54
C PRO A 121 -18.16 49.42 -21.61
N ALA A 122 -19.38 49.89 -21.84
CA ALA A 122 -20.55 49.51 -21.05
C ALA A 122 -20.98 48.06 -21.31
N GLU A 123 -20.89 47.58 -22.55
CA GLU A 123 -21.20 46.20 -22.92
C GLU A 123 -20.15 45.23 -22.38
N ILE A 124 -18.86 45.59 -22.45
CA ILE A 124 -17.76 44.80 -21.86
C ILE A 124 -18.00 44.60 -20.36
N TYR A 125 -18.40 45.66 -19.64
CA TYR A 125 -18.73 45.55 -18.22
C TYR A 125 -19.91 44.60 -17.98
N GLY A 126 -20.95 44.66 -18.80
CA GLY A 126 -22.07 43.73 -18.74
C GLY A 126 -21.65 42.27 -18.94
N ILE A 127 -20.80 42.00 -19.93
CA ILE A 127 -20.25 40.66 -20.21
C ILE A 127 -19.41 40.15 -19.03
N ALA A 128 -18.55 41.00 -18.46
CA ALA A 128 -17.71 40.62 -17.31
C ALA A 128 -18.53 40.29 -16.05
N VAL A 129 -19.59 41.06 -15.77
CA VAL A 129 -20.50 40.81 -14.64
C VAL A 129 -21.29 39.51 -14.83
N GLU A 130 -21.71 39.20 -16.07
CA GLU A 130 -22.43 37.95 -16.33
C GLU A 130 -21.49 36.74 -16.28
N SER A 131 -20.30 36.85 -16.87
CA SER A 131 -19.25 35.82 -16.80
C SER A 131 -18.84 35.48 -15.36
N THR A 132 -18.80 36.47 -14.46
CA THR A 132 -18.46 36.24 -13.05
C THR A 132 -19.56 35.51 -12.29
N LYS A 133 -20.84 35.72 -12.62
CA LYS A 133 -21.94 34.96 -11.99
C LYS A 133 -21.85 33.46 -12.32
N ASP A 134 -21.57 33.12 -13.57
CA ASP A 134 -21.40 31.73 -14.00
C ASP A 134 -20.12 31.10 -13.43
N SER A 135 -19.06 31.89 -13.24
CA SER A 135 -17.80 31.40 -12.67
C SER A 135 -17.89 30.99 -11.19
N PHE A 136 -18.92 31.43 -10.46
CA PHE A 136 -19.19 30.97 -9.09
C PHE A 136 -20.01 29.69 -9.00
N ALA A 137 -20.68 29.29 -10.10
CA ALA A 137 -21.07 27.91 -10.22
C ALA A 137 -19.78 27.11 -10.39
N LEU A 138 -19.54 26.08 -9.57
CA LEU A 138 -18.40 25.14 -9.69
C LEU A 138 -18.43 24.33 -11.01
N GLU A 139 -19.19 24.80 -12.00
CA GLU A 139 -19.38 24.19 -13.29
C GLU A 139 -18.16 24.55 -14.13
N TYR A 140 -17.39 23.51 -14.45
CA TYR A 140 -16.14 23.61 -15.18
C TYR A 140 -16.43 24.11 -16.60
N SER A 141 -16.40 25.43 -16.82
CA SER A 141 -16.56 26.02 -18.15
C SER A 141 -15.36 25.66 -19.02
N GLU A 142 -15.59 24.93 -20.11
CA GLU A 142 -14.55 24.55 -21.05
C GLU A 142 -14.03 25.81 -21.76
N VAL A 143 -12.79 26.20 -21.45
CA VAL A 143 -12.12 27.32 -22.13
C VAL A 143 -12.07 27.03 -23.64
N PRO A 144 -12.64 27.89 -24.50
CA PRO A 144 -12.84 27.59 -25.93
C PRO A 144 -11.54 27.51 -26.75
N TYR A 145 -10.38 27.72 -26.13
CA TYR A 145 -9.05 27.72 -26.75
C TYR A 145 -8.31 26.38 -26.59
N ARG A 146 -8.99 25.36 -26.06
CA ARG A 146 -8.38 24.04 -25.85
C ARG A 146 -8.20 23.34 -27.20
N THR A 147 -7.07 23.55 -27.85
CA THR A 147 -6.70 22.72 -29.00
C THR A 147 -6.37 21.32 -28.50
N SER A 148 -7.02 20.30 -29.07
CA SER A 148 -6.77 18.92 -28.68
C SER A 148 -5.37 18.52 -29.15
N ASN A 149 -4.41 18.53 -28.24
CA ASN A 149 -3.05 18.14 -28.55
C ASN A 149 -3.05 16.64 -28.93
N ILE A 150 -2.61 16.31 -30.15
CA ILE A 150 -2.52 14.92 -30.66
C ILE A 150 -1.76 14.03 -29.67
N LYS A 151 -0.79 14.59 -28.94
CA LYS A 151 -0.03 13.89 -27.90
C LYS A 151 -0.91 13.40 -26.74
N SER A 152 -1.92 14.17 -26.34
CA SER A 152 -2.85 13.77 -25.27
C SER A 152 -3.68 12.56 -25.68
N GLY A 153 -4.06 12.45 -26.96
CA GLY A 153 -4.79 11.31 -27.50
C GLY A 153 -3.98 10.01 -27.43
N ILE A 154 -2.69 10.07 -27.79
CA ILE A 154 -1.79 8.90 -27.72
C ILE A 154 -1.62 8.45 -26.26
N ILE A 155 -1.38 9.37 -25.33
CA ILE A 155 -1.18 9.04 -23.91
C ILE A 155 -2.48 8.45 -23.32
N GLN A 156 -3.64 8.98 -23.70
CA GLN A 156 -4.93 8.44 -23.26
C GLN A 156 -5.15 7.01 -23.77
N TRP A 157 -4.76 6.71 -25.01
CA TRP A 157 -4.77 5.34 -25.55
C TRP A 157 -3.87 4.39 -24.76
N VAL A 158 -2.67 4.85 -24.38
CA VAL A 158 -1.76 4.09 -23.51
C VAL A 158 -2.40 3.84 -22.14
N ALA A 159 -3.04 4.85 -21.54
CA ALA A 159 -3.72 4.71 -20.26
C ALA A 159 -4.83 3.65 -20.31
N TRP A 160 -5.69 3.68 -21.34
CA TRP A 160 -6.73 2.67 -21.56
C TRP A 160 -6.15 1.27 -21.74
N THR A 161 -5.02 1.14 -22.44
CA THR A 161 -4.32 -0.14 -22.63
C THR A 161 -3.83 -0.70 -21.29
N CYS A 162 -3.22 0.15 -20.44
CA CYS A 162 -2.80 -0.24 -19.10
C CYS A 162 -3.97 -0.66 -18.20
N PHE A 163 -5.09 0.06 -18.26
CA PHE A 163 -6.31 -0.34 -17.53
C PHE A 163 -6.88 -1.65 -18.05
N GLY A 164 -6.82 -1.92 -19.35
CA GLY A 164 -7.18 -3.21 -19.93
C GLY A 164 -6.34 -4.35 -19.36
N VAL A 165 -5.02 -4.18 -19.29
CA VAL A 165 -4.10 -5.16 -18.66
C VAL A 165 -4.44 -5.35 -17.18
N ALA A 166 -4.75 -4.28 -16.46
CA ALA A 166 -5.17 -4.35 -15.07
C ALA A 166 -6.47 -5.16 -14.91
N GLY A 167 -7.44 -4.94 -15.80
CA GLY A 167 -8.70 -5.68 -15.86
C GLY A 167 -8.47 -7.18 -16.09
N VAL A 168 -7.57 -7.56 -17.00
CA VAL A 168 -7.18 -8.96 -17.20
C VAL A 168 -6.56 -9.55 -15.93
N GLY A 169 -5.65 -8.82 -15.27
CA GLY A 169 -5.08 -9.24 -13.99
C GLY A 169 -6.14 -9.50 -12.92
N LEU A 170 -7.15 -8.63 -12.83
CA LEU A 170 -8.26 -8.75 -11.89
C LEU A 170 -9.14 -9.97 -12.21
N LEU A 171 -9.40 -10.26 -13.49
CA LEU A 171 -10.09 -11.47 -13.92
C LEU A 171 -9.30 -12.75 -13.58
N MET A 172 -7.97 -12.75 -13.74
CA MET A 172 -7.13 -13.88 -13.33
C MET A 172 -7.19 -14.12 -11.81
N LEU A 173 -7.16 -13.03 -11.03
CA LEU A 173 -7.29 -13.07 -9.58
C LEU A 173 -8.66 -13.67 -9.18
N LEU A 174 -9.75 -13.19 -9.78
CA LEU A 174 -11.09 -13.75 -9.54
C LEU A 174 -11.19 -15.22 -9.98
N GLY A 175 -10.63 -15.57 -11.14
CA GLY A 175 -10.56 -16.93 -11.66
C GLY A 175 -9.85 -17.90 -10.72
N SER A 176 -8.82 -17.43 -9.99
CA SER A 176 -8.08 -18.25 -9.04
C SER A 176 -8.94 -18.82 -7.90
N PHE A 177 -10.08 -18.19 -7.57
CA PHE A 177 -11.00 -18.71 -6.55
C PHE A 177 -11.81 -19.91 -7.04
N PHE A 178 -12.04 -20.03 -8.34
CA PHE A 178 -12.79 -21.14 -8.94
C PHE A 178 -11.92 -22.37 -9.23
N VAL A 179 -10.59 -22.24 -9.16
CA VAL A 179 -9.67 -23.36 -9.29
C VAL A 179 -9.74 -24.24 -8.04
N LYS A 180 -10.27 -25.46 -8.19
CA LYS A 180 -10.32 -26.47 -7.13
C LYS A 180 -8.90 -26.83 -6.70
N ASN A 181 -8.70 -26.94 -5.38
CA ASN A 181 -7.48 -27.54 -4.82
C ASN A 181 -7.58 -29.05 -5.09
N GLN A 182 -6.94 -29.52 -6.16
CA GLN A 182 -6.65 -30.93 -6.35
C GLN A 182 -5.47 -31.35 -5.48
#